data_AF-A0A6A5GE05-F1
#
_entry.id   AF-A0A6A5GE05-F1
#
_cell.length_a   1.000
_cell.length_b   1.000
_cell.length_c   1.000
_cell.angle_alpha   90.00
_cell.angle_beta   90.00
_cell.angle_gamma   90.00
#
_symmetry.space_group_name_H-M   'P 1'
#
loop_
_entity.id
_entity.type
_entity.pdbx_description
1 polymer ?
#
loop_
_entity_poly.entity_id
_entity_poly.type
_entity_poly.pdbx_seq_one_letter_code
_entity_poly.pdbx_strand_id
1 'polypeptide(L)'
;MVFNRPAPKRKQTSSDEDPPQQFVPYDAYKVLYDRVVTLTSLVNQLRGAIVDSGQNKLALAVAESCELLPDLPQIADPLIHDHSASDSHVFMGTSSKLPQVPTPIAPVTTINSLDIAREAAKLLDKATRVVIEKMPDNHDNPNQDSQDLDFFQKLAIANRLPSPKKAHRHQCSSKFRPLKLQFDSSTDRDIFLHGYHKIRSTDKSLLDIATKPRARRDLTKPELETLRASRKFCYDQNKIAGESKFIMSDINYKVNSKPRPFI
;
A
#
# COMPACT_ATOMS: atom_id res chain seq x y z
N MET A 1 -20.56 25.82 -81.77
CA MET A 1 -20.60 25.80 -80.29
C MET A 1 -21.53 24.67 -79.87
N VAL A 2 -21.00 23.63 -79.24
CA VAL A 2 -21.77 22.45 -78.82
C VAL A 2 -21.77 22.43 -77.28
N PHE A 3 -22.95 22.54 -76.68
CA PHE A 3 -23.15 22.47 -75.23
C PHE A 3 -23.10 21.00 -74.78
N ASN A 4 -22.03 20.60 -74.08
CA ASN A 4 -21.99 19.32 -73.38
C ASN A 4 -22.76 19.41 -72.06
N ARG A 5 -23.87 18.67 -71.94
CA ARG A 5 -24.53 18.41 -70.65
C ARG A 5 -23.73 17.36 -69.86
N PRO A 6 -23.50 17.54 -68.55
CA PRO A 6 -22.92 16.49 -67.72
C PRO A 6 -23.95 15.38 -67.43
N ALA A 7 -23.47 14.14 -67.32
CA ALA A 7 -24.27 12.94 -67.09
C ALA A 7 -25.01 12.98 -65.74
N PRO A 8 -26.20 12.36 -65.63
CA PRO A 8 -26.96 12.31 -64.38
C PRO A 8 -26.19 11.51 -63.32
N LYS A 9 -26.01 12.11 -62.13
CA LYS A 9 -25.38 11.47 -60.96
C LYS A 9 -26.21 10.25 -60.53
N ARG A 10 -25.54 9.12 -60.28
CA ARG A 10 -26.12 7.90 -59.70
C ARG A 10 -26.85 8.24 -58.39
N LYS A 11 -28.09 7.79 -58.23
CA LYS A 11 -28.79 7.79 -56.93
C LYS A 11 -28.00 6.94 -55.93
N GLN A 12 -27.84 7.47 -54.72
CA GLN A 12 -27.26 6.77 -53.58
C GLN A 12 -28.15 5.56 -53.26
N THR A 13 -27.60 4.36 -53.41
CA THR A 13 -28.21 3.11 -52.95
C THR A 13 -27.76 2.88 -51.51
N SER A 14 -28.57 3.27 -50.54
CA SER A 14 -28.47 2.70 -49.18
C SER A 14 -29.21 1.37 -49.18
N SER A 15 -28.50 0.27 -48.97
CA SER A 15 -29.11 -1.05 -48.77
C SER A 15 -29.68 -1.12 -47.35
N ASP A 16 -30.90 -1.62 -47.21
CA ASP A 16 -31.68 -1.71 -45.95
C ASP A 16 -31.18 -2.84 -45.00
N GLU A 17 -29.95 -3.31 -45.19
CA GLU A 17 -29.34 -4.47 -44.50
C GLU A 17 -28.12 -4.11 -43.64
N ASP A 18 -27.75 -2.83 -43.55
CA ASP A 18 -26.68 -2.42 -42.64
C ASP A 18 -27.23 -2.33 -41.19
N PRO A 19 -26.61 -3.01 -40.20
CA PRO A 19 -27.02 -2.86 -38.81
C PRO A 19 -26.97 -1.38 -38.43
N PRO A 20 -27.89 -0.88 -37.59
CA PRO A 20 -27.97 0.54 -37.26
C PRO A 20 -26.59 0.99 -36.76
N GLN A 21 -25.96 1.91 -37.48
CA GLN A 21 -24.67 2.46 -37.10
C GLN A 21 -24.84 3.15 -35.74
N GLN A 22 -24.38 2.49 -34.68
CA GLN A 22 -24.38 3.04 -33.33
C GLN A 22 -23.23 4.05 -33.24
N PHE A 23 -23.54 5.29 -33.56
CA PHE A 23 -22.60 6.39 -33.41
C PHE A 23 -22.51 6.81 -31.94
N VAL A 24 -21.28 7.01 -31.46
CA VAL A 24 -21.01 7.60 -30.14
C VAL A 24 -20.72 9.08 -30.35
N PRO A 25 -21.31 9.99 -29.55
CA PRO A 25 -20.98 11.41 -29.61
C PRO A 25 -19.48 11.64 -29.43
N TYR A 26 -18.89 12.51 -30.26
CA TYR A 26 -17.44 12.80 -30.19
C TYR A 26 -17.01 13.26 -28.80
N ASP A 27 -17.81 14.06 -28.11
CA ASP A 27 -17.52 14.51 -26.74
C ASP A 27 -17.40 13.34 -25.76
N ALA A 28 -18.29 12.34 -25.87
CA ALA A 28 -18.24 11.15 -25.02
C ALA A 28 -17.00 10.28 -25.34
N TYR A 29 -16.63 10.17 -26.62
CA TYR A 29 -15.41 9.50 -27.04
C TYR A 29 -14.15 10.23 -26.57
N LYS A 30 -14.12 11.56 -26.65
CA LYS A 30 -13.01 12.41 -26.18
C LYS A 30 -12.80 12.27 -24.67
N VAL A 31 -13.88 12.30 -23.88
CA VAL A 31 -13.83 12.05 -22.43
C VAL A 31 -13.26 10.66 -22.11
N LEU A 32 -13.70 9.62 -22.84
CA LEU A 32 -13.16 8.27 -22.67
C LEU A 32 -11.67 8.22 -23.02
N TYR A 33 -11.28 8.81 -24.14
CA TYR A 33 -9.89 8.87 -24.58
C TYR A 33 -9.00 9.59 -23.56
N ASP A 34 -9.38 10.78 -23.11
CA ASP A 34 -8.62 11.56 -22.11
C ASP A 34 -8.46 10.75 -20.81
N ARG A 35 -9.50 9.97 -20.46
CA ARG A 35 -9.45 9.08 -19.31
C ARG A 35 -8.47 7.93 -19.49
N VAL A 36 -8.44 7.31 -20.68
CA VAL A 36 -7.49 6.24 -21.02
C VAL A 36 -6.06 6.78 -21.04
N VAL A 37 -5.82 7.97 -21.61
CA VAL A 37 -4.52 8.65 -21.57
C VAL A 37 -4.04 8.85 -20.13
N THR A 38 -4.93 9.36 -19.27
CA THR A 38 -4.62 9.56 -17.85
C THR A 38 -4.29 8.23 -17.15
N LEU A 39 -5.07 7.17 -17.42
CA LEU A 39 -4.86 5.86 -16.84
C LEU A 39 -3.51 5.26 -17.27
N THR A 40 -3.18 5.33 -18.56
CA THR A 40 -1.90 4.88 -19.12
C THR A 40 -0.73 5.58 -18.43
N SER A 41 -0.82 6.89 -18.24
CA SER A 41 0.21 7.66 -17.52
C SER A 41 0.38 7.19 -16.07
N LEU A 42 -0.72 7.02 -15.33
CA LEU A 42 -0.69 6.55 -13.94
C LEU A 42 -0.11 5.14 -13.80
N VAL A 43 -0.47 4.22 -14.72
CA VAL A 43 0.07 2.86 -14.75
C VAL A 43 1.58 2.87 -14.98
N ASN A 44 2.06 3.68 -15.93
CA ASN A 44 3.49 3.83 -16.21
C ASN A 44 4.25 4.43 -15.01
N GLN A 45 3.68 5.43 -14.33
CA GLN A 45 4.28 6.02 -13.12
C GLN A 45 4.35 5.03 -11.96
N LEU A 46 3.28 4.26 -11.72
CA LEU A 46 3.25 3.22 -10.70
C LEU A 46 4.29 2.12 -10.98
N ARG A 47 4.38 1.68 -12.23
CA ARG A 47 5.40 0.73 -12.68
C ARG A 47 6.80 1.26 -12.38
N GLY A 48 7.10 2.49 -12.78
CA GLY A 48 8.40 3.13 -12.53
C GLY A 48 8.73 3.20 -11.04
N ALA A 49 7.80 3.67 -10.22
CA ALA A 49 7.99 3.75 -8.76
C ALA A 49 8.27 2.38 -8.12
N ILE A 50 7.63 1.31 -8.58
CA ILE A 50 7.87 -0.04 -8.08
C ILE A 50 9.23 -0.59 -8.53
N VAL A 51 9.65 -0.30 -9.77
CA VAL A 51 10.98 -0.70 -10.26
C VAL A 51 12.09 0.03 -9.50
N ASP A 52 11.91 1.34 -9.26
CA ASP A 52 12.95 2.18 -8.64
C ASP A 52 13.05 2.00 -7.13
N SER A 53 11.92 1.77 -6.44
CA SER A 53 11.84 1.77 -4.97
C SER A 53 11.39 0.42 -4.38
N GLY A 54 11.06 -0.57 -5.20
CA GLY A 54 10.60 -1.87 -4.77
C GLY A 54 11.73 -2.77 -4.26
N GLN A 55 11.36 -3.81 -3.50
CA GLN A 55 12.31 -4.87 -3.14
C GLN A 55 12.78 -5.60 -4.41
N ASN A 56 14.08 -5.91 -4.53
CA ASN A 56 14.72 -6.45 -5.74
C ASN A 56 13.92 -7.55 -6.47
N LYS A 57 13.30 -8.48 -5.74
CA LYS A 57 12.51 -9.58 -6.33
C LYS A 57 11.19 -9.09 -6.96
N LEU A 58 10.54 -8.11 -6.33
CA LEU A 58 9.30 -7.50 -6.85
C LEU A 58 9.60 -6.55 -8.01
N ALA A 59 10.67 -5.76 -7.90
CA ALA A 59 11.11 -4.85 -8.96
C ALA A 59 11.43 -5.62 -10.25
N LEU A 60 12.17 -6.74 -10.15
CA LEU A 60 12.46 -7.61 -11.30
C LEU A 60 11.19 -8.24 -11.89
N ALA A 61 10.31 -8.80 -11.05
CA ALA A 61 9.08 -9.41 -11.53
C ALA A 61 8.17 -8.41 -12.25
N VAL A 62 8.08 -7.16 -11.76
CA VAL A 62 7.27 -6.10 -12.41
C VAL A 62 7.94 -5.58 -13.68
N ALA A 63 9.27 -5.45 -13.70
CA ALA A 63 10.00 -5.06 -14.91
C ALA A 63 9.82 -6.08 -16.05
N GLU A 64 9.79 -7.38 -15.73
CA GLU A 64 9.62 -8.47 -16.70
C GLU A 64 8.17 -8.71 -17.12
N SER A 65 7.20 -8.57 -16.22
CA SER A 65 5.79 -8.93 -16.49
C SER A 65 4.91 -7.77 -16.96
N CYS A 66 5.28 -6.53 -16.63
CA CYS A 66 4.55 -5.34 -17.04
C CYS A 66 5.45 -4.55 -18.00
N GLU A 67 5.06 -4.46 -19.26
CA GLU A 67 5.76 -3.60 -20.22
C GLU A 67 5.36 -2.12 -20.04
N LEU A 68 6.23 -1.21 -20.44
CA LEU A 68 5.91 0.22 -20.48
C LEU A 68 4.90 0.45 -21.61
N LEU A 69 3.73 0.98 -21.29
CA LEU A 69 2.71 1.25 -22.30
C LEU A 69 3.10 2.47 -23.13
N PRO A 70 2.98 2.42 -24.46
CA PRO A 70 3.25 3.57 -25.32
C PRO A 70 2.20 4.67 -25.13
N ASP A 71 2.61 5.92 -25.38
CA ASP A 71 1.68 7.05 -25.37
C ASP A 71 0.65 6.89 -26.49
N LEU A 72 -0.61 7.18 -26.17
CA LEU A 72 -1.69 7.10 -27.15
C LEU A 72 -1.56 8.23 -28.19
N PRO A 73 -1.80 7.94 -29.48
CA PRO A 73 -1.73 8.95 -30.54
C PRO A 73 -2.83 9.99 -30.35
N GLN A 74 -2.53 11.27 -30.64
CA GLN A 74 -3.50 12.36 -30.54
C GLN A 74 -4.69 12.12 -31.49
N ILE A 75 -5.90 12.28 -30.96
CA ILE A 75 -7.11 12.27 -31.79
C ILE A 75 -7.30 13.67 -32.39
N ALA A 76 -7.58 13.73 -33.68
CA ALA A 76 -7.96 14.97 -34.35
C ALA A 76 -9.35 15.47 -33.89
N ASP A 77 -9.54 16.78 -33.92
CA ASP A 77 -10.88 17.36 -33.76
C ASP A 77 -11.72 17.09 -35.02
N PRO A 78 -13.06 16.98 -34.90
CA PRO A 78 -13.93 16.73 -36.04
C PRO A 78 -13.84 17.90 -37.02
N LEU A 79 -13.65 17.60 -38.30
CA LEU A 79 -13.74 18.59 -39.35
C LEU A 79 -15.20 19.01 -39.52
N ILE A 80 -15.56 20.18 -38.98
CA ILE A 80 -16.86 20.80 -39.26
C ILE A 80 -16.82 21.27 -40.72
N HIS A 81 -17.43 20.51 -41.62
CA HIS A 81 -17.75 21.01 -42.95
C HIS A 81 -18.91 21.98 -42.80
N ASP A 82 -18.59 23.27 -42.90
CA ASP A 82 -19.57 24.34 -42.91
C ASP A 82 -20.31 24.31 -44.25
N HIS A 83 -21.30 23.43 -44.38
CA HIS A 83 -22.24 23.46 -45.47
C HIS A 83 -23.24 24.60 -45.20
N SER A 84 -22.82 25.81 -45.53
CA SER A 84 -23.69 26.96 -45.68
C SER A 84 -24.63 26.73 -46.88
N ALA A 85 -25.77 26.09 -46.62
CA ALA A 85 -26.96 26.25 -47.43
C ALA A 85 -28.18 26.03 -46.55
N SER A 86 -28.93 27.11 -46.40
CA SER A 86 -30.26 27.24 -45.82
C SER A 86 -31.15 26.04 -46.16
N ASP A 87 -31.62 25.32 -45.15
CA ASP A 87 -33.04 25.08 -45.01
C ASP A 87 -33.38 24.62 -43.58
N SER A 88 -34.23 25.42 -42.95
CA SER A 88 -34.82 25.18 -41.65
C SER A 88 -35.67 23.92 -41.67
N HIS A 89 -35.20 22.84 -41.04
CA HIS A 89 -36.07 21.80 -40.53
C HIS A 89 -35.94 21.69 -39.01
N VAL A 90 -36.96 22.21 -38.35
CA VAL A 90 -37.27 22.02 -36.94
C VAL A 90 -37.37 20.51 -36.68
N PHE A 91 -36.38 19.93 -36.00
CA PHE A 91 -36.51 18.59 -35.44
C PHE A 91 -37.28 18.69 -34.12
N MET A 92 -38.58 18.36 -34.19
CA MET A 92 -39.43 18.10 -33.04
C MET A 92 -38.78 17.05 -32.14
N GLY A 93 -38.69 17.37 -30.85
CA GLY A 93 -38.30 16.42 -29.82
C GLY A 93 -39.32 15.29 -29.73
N THR A 94 -38.90 14.08 -30.10
CA THR A 94 -39.60 12.86 -29.72
C THR A 94 -38.87 12.21 -28.57
N SER A 95 -39.51 12.27 -27.41
CA SER A 95 -39.19 11.52 -26.21
C SER A 95 -39.06 10.02 -26.56
N SER A 96 -37.84 9.51 -26.59
CA SER A 96 -37.57 8.07 -26.61
C SER A 96 -37.13 7.64 -25.22
N LYS A 97 -38.03 6.93 -24.55
CA LYS A 97 -37.85 6.28 -23.26
C LYS A 97 -36.72 5.25 -23.38
N LEU A 98 -35.54 5.57 -22.86
CA LEU A 98 -34.45 4.60 -22.72
C LEU A 98 -34.89 3.44 -21.79
N PRO A 99 -34.58 2.17 -22.10
CA PRO A 99 -34.66 1.10 -21.11
C PRO A 99 -33.63 1.39 -20.02
N GLN A 100 -34.08 1.59 -18.78
CA GLN A 100 -33.20 1.63 -17.62
C GLN A 100 -32.50 0.28 -17.47
N VAL A 101 -31.22 0.23 -17.85
CA VAL A 101 -30.30 -0.79 -17.34
C VAL A 101 -30.17 -0.54 -15.84
N PRO A 102 -30.41 -1.54 -14.96
CA PRO A 102 -30.14 -1.38 -13.54
C PRO A 102 -28.65 -1.12 -13.37
N THR A 103 -28.30 0.12 -13.06
CA THR A 103 -26.98 0.47 -12.54
C THR A 103 -26.77 -0.34 -11.27
N PRO A 104 -25.66 -1.09 -11.12
CA PRO A 104 -25.26 -1.54 -9.81
C PRO A 104 -24.85 -0.28 -9.05
N ILE A 105 -25.78 0.28 -8.26
CA ILE A 105 -25.47 1.27 -7.24
C ILE A 105 -24.80 0.51 -6.09
N ALA A 106 -23.57 0.09 -6.31
CA ALA A 106 -22.61 0.02 -5.22
C ALA A 106 -21.92 1.38 -5.22
N PRO A 107 -21.94 2.14 -4.11
CA PRO A 107 -21.11 3.32 -4.02
C PRO A 107 -19.67 2.85 -4.20
N VAL A 108 -19.05 3.21 -5.33
CA VAL A 108 -17.60 3.15 -5.45
C VAL A 108 -17.12 4.18 -4.43
N THR A 109 -16.86 3.72 -3.21
CA THR A 109 -16.12 4.49 -2.22
C THR A 109 -14.90 5.01 -2.95
N THR A 110 -14.86 6.31 -3.21
CA THR A 110 -13.70 6.99 -3.78
C THR A 110 -12.57 6.75 -2.81
N ILE A 111 -11.75 5.72 -3.08
CA ILE A 111 -10.63 5.38 -2.22
C ILE A 111 -9.64 6.54 -2.38
N ASN A 112 -9.54 7.37 -1.34
CA ASN A 112 -8.64 8.50 -1.33
C ASN A 112 -7.20 7.97 -1.31
N SER A 113 -6.50 8.10 -2.44
CA SER A 113 -5.12 7.63 -2.61
C SER A 113 -4.16 8.20 -1.56
N LEU A 114 -4.42 9.42 -1.07
CA LEU A 114 -3.64 10.03 0.00
C LEU A 114 -3.81 9.31 1.34
N ASP A 115 -5.00 8.81 1.62
CA ASP A 115 -5.26 8.07 2.86
C ASP A 115 -4.61 6.68 2.80
N ILE A 116 -4.64 6.02 1.64
CA ILE A 116 -3.88 4.78 1.42
C ILE A 116 -2.38 5.02 1.60
N ALA A 117 -1.84 6.07 0.98
CA ALA A 117 -0.41 6.39 1.08
C ALA A 117 -0.01 6.70 2.53
N ARG A 118 -0.84 7.43 3.28
CA ARG A 118 -0.61 7.73 4.69
C ARG A 118 -0.64 6.47 5.55
N GLU A 119 -1.56 5.54 5.28
CA GLU A 119 -1.64 4.27 6.00
C GLU A 119 -0.46 3.35 5.65
N ALA A 120 -0.10 3.24 4.37
CA ALA A 120 1.08 2.51 3.91
C ALA A 120 2.36 3.06 4.54
N ALA A 121 2.53 4.39 4.59
CA ALA A 121 3.67 5.01 5.25
C ALA A 121 3.75 4.64 6.74
N LYS A 122 2.62 4.66 7.47
CA LYS A 122 2.58 4.22 8.88
C LYS A 122 2.94 2.75 9.03
N LEU A 123 2.53 1.89 8.10
CA LEU A 123 2.86 0.46 8.10
C LEU A 123 4.37 0.25 7.89
N LEU A 124 4.96 0.93 6.90
CA LEU A 124 6.41 0.87 6.63
C LEU A 124 7.24 1.40 7.81
N ASP A 125 6.77 2.48 8.41
CA ASP A 125 7.39 3.12 9.57
C ASP A 125 7.33 2.22 10.82
N LYS A 126 6.24 1.47 11.03
CA LYS A 126 6.17 0.42 12.07
C LYS A 126 7.03 -0.80 11.75
N ALA A 127 7.12 -1.19 10.47
CA ALA A 127 7.89 -2.35 10.03
C ALA A 127 9.39 -2.22 10.31
N THR A 128 9.89 -1.00 10.51
CA THR A 128 11.30 -0.68 10.74
C THR A 128 11.59 -0.32 12.20
N ARG A 129 10.63 -0.51 13.11
CA ARG A 129 10.75 -0.14 14.53
C ARG A 129 10.87 -1.31 15.49
N VAL A 130 11.64 -1.07 16.55
CA VAL A 130 11.66 -1.85 17.80
C VAL A 130 11.04 -1.03 18.92
N VAL A 131 10.27 -1.68 19.78
CA VAL A 131 9.78 -1.13 21.05
C VAL A 131 10.57 -1.75 22.19
N ILE A 132 11.19 -0.91 23.01
CA ILE A 132 11.82 -1.27 24.28
C ILE A 132 10.87 -0.89 25.42
N GLU A 133 10.42 -1.89 26.16
CA GLU A 133 9.59 -1.75 27.35
C GLU A 133 10.46 -1.80 28.62
N LYS A 134 9.99 -1.18 29.70
CA LYS A 134 10.65 -1.16 31.02
C LYS A 134 12.06 -0.54 31.03
N MET A 135 12.41 0.20 29.99
CA MET A 135 13.60 1.06 30.01
C MET A 135 13.37 2.21 31.00
N PRO A 136 14.34 2.54 31.87
CA PRO A 136 14.24 3.67 32.80
C PRO A 136 13.75 4.93 32.10
N ASP A 137 12.81 5.65 32.71
CA ASP A 137 12.11 6.79 32.12
C ASP A 137 12.11 7.96 33.11
N ASN A 138 12.35 9.18 32.61
CA ASN A 138 12.30 10.41 33.37
C ASN A 138 11.51 11.46 32.58
N HIS A 139 10.27 11.71 32.99
CA HIS A 139 9.34 12.61 32.30
C HIS A 139 9.83 14.06 32.27
N ASP A 140 10.66 14.45 33.24
CA ASP A 140 11.16 15.82 33.38
C ASP A 140 12.43 16.07 32.56
N ASN A 141 13.00 15.03 31.92
CA ASN A 141 14.21 15.14 31.12
C ASN A 141 13.86 15.34 29.63
N PRO A 142 14.02 16.56 29.08
CA PRO A 142 13.73 16.82 27.67
C PRO A 142 14.72 16.14 26.71
N ASN A 143 15.93 15.79 27.19
CA ASN A 143 16.99 15.19 26.38
C ASN A 143 16.99 13.66 26.44
N GLN A 144 15.96 13.05 27.04
CA GLN A 144 15.93 11.61 27.25
C GLN A 144 15.99 10.81 25.94
N ASP A 145 15.27 11.24 24.91
CA ASP A 145 15.28 10.55 23.61
C ASP A 145 16.70 10.50 23.00
N SER A 146 17.46 11.58 23.10
CA SER A 146 18.85 11.63 22.62
C SER A 146 19.79 10.76 23.45
N GLN A 147 19.61 10.72 24.77
CA GLN A 147 20.39 9.86 25.67
C GLN A 147 20.10 8.37 25.43
N ASP A 148 18.83 8.02 25.25
CA ASP A 148 18.42 6.67 24.89
C ASP A 148 18.99 6.26 23.53
N LEU A 149 18.97 7.17 22.54
CA LEU A 149 19.58 6.91 21.23
C LEU A 149 21.08 6.61 21.35
N ASP A 150 21.82 7.47 22.04
CA ASP A 150 23.27 7.31 22.24
C ASP A 150 23.59 6.00 22.98
N PHE A 151 22.82 5.66 24.02
CA PHE A 151 22.94 4.39 24.72
C PHE A 151 22.79 3.19 23.78
N PHE A 152 21.71 3.15 22.99
CA PHE A 152 21.44 2.02 22.10
C PHE A 152 22.37 1.98 20.89
N GLN A 153 22.90 3.10 20.42
CA GLN A 153 23.94 3.14 19.41
C GLN A 153 25.27 2.56 19.93
N LYS A 154 25.70 2.95 21.14
CA LYS A 154 26.89 2.38 21.78
C LYS A 154 26.75 0.88 22.04
N LEU A 155 25.60 0.45 22.56
CA LEU A 155 25.28 -0.96 22.75
C LEU A 155 25.35 -1.74 21.44
N ALA A 156 24.78 -1.20 20.37
CA ALA A 156 24.78 -1.83 19.06
C ALA A 156 26.20 -1.96 18.50
N ILE A 157 27.01 -0.90 18.56
CA ILE A 157 28.40 -0.90 18.11
C ILE A 157 29.22 -1.94 18.89
N ALA A 158 29.13 -1.95 20.22
CA ALA A 158 29.87 -2.87 21.07
C ALA A 158 29.56 -4.35 20.78
N ASN A 159 28.32 -4.65 20.38
CA ASN A 159 27.85 -6.00 20.12
C ASN A 159 27.73 -6.34 18.62
N ARG A 160 28.26 -5.48 17.72
CA ARG A 160 28.19 -5.64 16.26
C ARG A 160 26.75 -5.83 15.74
N LEU A 161 25.81 -5.08 16.29
CA LEU A 161 24.42 -5.04 15.87
C LEU A 161 24.15 -3.79 15.02
N PRO A 162 23.09 -3.78 14.19
CA PRO A 162 22.66 -2.57 13.51
C PRO A 162 22.32 -1.46 14.51
N SER A 163 22.79 -0.24 14.24
CA SER A 163 22.55 0.91 15.11
C SER A 163 21.23 1.61 14.77
N PRO A 164 20.39 1.95 15.77
CA PRO A 164 19.20 2.74 15.52
C PRO A 164 19.56 4.17 15.08
N LYS A 165 18.71 4.76 14.23
CA LYS A 165 18.89 6.13 13.72
C LYS A 165 18.14 7.18 14.53
N LYS A 166 16.99 6.80 15.08
CA LYS A 166 16.15 7.68 15.90
C LYS A 166 15.61 6.90 17.08
N ALA A 167 15.43 7.63 18.17
CA ALA A 167 14.76 7.15 19.37
C ALA A 167 13.63 8.12 19.71
N HIS A 168 12.53 7.61 20.24
CA HIS A 168 11.42 8.42 20.71
C HIS A 168 10.62 7.69 21.79
N ARG A 169 10.39 8.36 22.92
CA ARG A 169 9.49 7.88 23.98
C ARG A 169 8.04 8.18 23.62
N HIS A 170 7.21 7.14 23.58
CA HIS A 170 5.78 7.32 23.34
C HIS A 170 5.12 8.05 24.52
N GLN A 171 4.56 9.23 24.25
CA GLN A 171 3.87 10.02 25.25
C GLN A 171 2.61 9.31 25.75
N CYS A 172 2.66 8.85 27.00
CA CYS A 172 1.57 8.17 27.68
C CYS A 172 1.75 8.29 29.21
N SER A 173 0.72 7.96 29.98
CA SER A 173 0.72 8.00 31.44
C SER A 173 1.48 6.85 32.13
N SER A 174 2.15 5.99 31.34
CA SER A 174 2.94 4.88 31.89
C SER A 174 4.15 5.40 32.66
N LYS A 175 4.47 4.76 33.80
CA LYS A 175 5.72 4.97 34.55
C LYS A 175 6.96 4.75 33.67
N PHE A 176 6.89 3.79 32.74
CA PHE A 176 7.92 3.52 31.76
C PHE A 176 7.32 3.75 30.38
N ARG A 177 7.40 4.99 29.87
CA ARG A 177 6.96 5.28 28.50
C ARG A 177 7.72 4.38 27.54
N PRO A 178 7.01 3.63 26.66
CA PRO A 178 7.65 2.76 25.69
C PRO A 178 8.63 3.55 24.82
N LEU A 179 9.87 3.08 24.76
CA LEU A 179 10.90 3.64 23.90
C LEU A 179 10.80 3.00 22.52
N LYS A 180 10.72 3.81 21.47
CA LYS A 180 10.72 3.36 20.08
C LYS A 180 12.06 3.64 19.44
N LEU A 181 12.70 2.61 18.89
CA LEU A 181 13.94 2.70 18.13
C LEU A 181 13.65 2.47 16.64
N GLN A 182 14.12 3.39 15.81
CA GLN A 182 13.93 3.39 14.37
C GLN A 182 15.18 2.90 13.65
N PHE A 183 15.01 1.99 12.69
CA PHE A 183 16.08 1.47 11.83
C PHE A 183 15.84 1.83 10.37
N ASP A 184 16.87 1.66 9.53
CA ASP A 184 16.81 1.94 8.09
C ASP A 184 15.95 0.91 7.35
N SER A 185 15.97 -0.35 7.81
CA SER A 185 15.24 -1.45 7.19
C SER A 185 14.60 -2.40 8.21
N SER A 186 13.59 -3.16 7.78
CA SER A 186 13.00 -4.22 8.60
C SER A 186 14.00 -5.33 8.90
N THR A 187 14.93 -5.57 7.99
CA THR A 187 16.03 -6.54 8.15
C THR A 187 16.96 -6.13 9.29
N ASP A 188 17.41 -4.87 9.32
CA ASP A 188 18.26 -4.37 10.40
C ASP A 188 17.55 -4.41 11.74
N ARG A 189 16.26 -4.05 11.76
CA ARG A 189 15.37 -4.17 12.91
C ARG A 189 15.34 -5.60 13.43
N ASP A 190 15.18 -6.59 12.56
CA ASP A 190 15.08 -8.01 12.95
C ASP A 190 16.43 -8.56 13.43
N ILE A 191 17.54 -8.20 12.77
CA ILE A 191 18.91 -8.55 13.19
C ILE A 191 19.19 -7.97 14.58
N PHE A 192 18.90 -6.68 14.78
CA PHE A 192 19.06 -6.03 16.09
C PHE A 192 18.21 -6.73 17.15
N LEU A 193 16.94 -7.02 16.89
CA LEU A 193 16.05 -7.65 17.87
C LEU A 193 16.53 -9.05 18.27
N HIS A 194 16.95 -9.85 17.29
CA HIS A 194 17.51 -11.18 17.54
C HIS A 194 18.82 -11.11 18.33
N GLY A 195 19.72 -10.19 17.96
CA GLY A 195 20.97 -9.93 18.67
C GLY A 195 20.74 -9.45 20.10
N TYR A 196 19.82 -8.49 20.28
CA TYR A 196 19.42 -7.97 21.59
C TYR A 196 19.00 -9.11 22.53
N HIS A 197 18.18 -10.05 22.06
CA HIS A 197 17.76 -11.20 22.87
C HIS A 197 18.91 -12.12 23.28
N LYS A 198 19.98 -12.22 22.48
CA LYS A 198 21.19 -12.98 22.83
C LYS A 198 22.02 -12.27 23.89
N ILE A 199 22.20 -10.95 23.75
CA ILE A 199 23.08 -10.18 24.64
C ILE A 199 22.40 -9.71 25.93
N ARG A 200 21.07 -9.73 26.00
CA ARG A 200 20.28 -9.21 27.13
C ARG A 200 20.68 -9.76 28.50
N SER A 201 21.20 -10.99 28.55
CA SER A 201 21.63 -11.65 29.79
C SER A 201 23.13 -11.62 30.04
N THR A 202 23.92 -11.03 29.14
CA THR A 202 25.39 -11.06 29.19
C THR A 202 26.01 -9.67 29.12
N ASP A 203 25.39 -8.72 28.44
CA ASP A 203 25.90 -7.36 28.32
C ASP A 203 25.75 -6.61 29.64
N LYS A 204 26.88 -6.10 30.17
CA LYS A 204 26.93 -5.43 31.48
C LYS A 204 26.02 -4.21 31.55
N SER A 205 25.95 -3.41 30.49
CA SER A 205 25.14 -2.19 30.47
C SER A 205 23.64 -2.48 30.58
N LEU A 206 23.19 -3.63 30.09
CA LEU A 206 21.80 -4.09 30.21
C LEU A 206 21.53 -4.77 31.56
N LEU A 207 22.53 -5.46 32.11
CA LEU A 207 22.43 -6.13 33.41
C LEU A 207 22.36 -5.15 34.57
N ASP A 208 23.06 -4.02 34.47
CA ASP A 208 23.09 -2.96 35.49
C ASP A 208 21.74 -2.19 35.59
N ILE A 209 20.85 -2.36 34.60
CA ILE A 209 19.50 -1.78 34.64
C ILE A 209 18.59 -2.59 35.56
N ALA A 210 18.13 -1.96 36.65
CA ALA A 210 17.29 -2.60 37.66
C ALA A 210 16.05 -3.30 37.07
N THR A 211 15.34 -2.64 36.15
CA THR A 211 14.21 -3.24 35.43
C THR A 211 14.66 -3.76 34.08
N LYS A 212 15.02 -5.04 33.99
CA LYS A 212 15.49 -5.68 32.74
C LYS A 212 14.62 -5.30 31.53
N PRO A 213 15.11 -4.43 30.62
CA PRO A 213 14.29 -3.95 29.52
C PRO A 213 13.90 -5.09 28.59
N ARG A 214 12.78 -4.96 27.90
CA ARG A 214 12.27 -5.98 26.97
C ARG A 214 12.10 -5.37 25.59
N ALA A 215 12.77 -5.94 24.60
CA ALA A 215 12.59 -5.57 23.21
C ALA A 215 11.51 -6.42 22.52
N ARG A 216 10.79 -5.81 21.58
CA ARG A 216 9.85 -6.46 20.64
C ARG A 216 9.63 -5.59 19.41
N ARG A 217 8.98 -6.12 18.38
CA ARG A 217 8.52 -5.33 17.22
C ARG A 217 7.44 -4.30 17.60
N ASP A 218 7.39 -3.17 16.88
CA ASP A 218 6.23 -2.27 16.89
C ASP A 218 5.14 -2.88 15.99
N LEU A 219 4.16 -3.53 16.61
CA LEU A 219 3.12 -4.25 15.88
C LEU A 219 2.02 -3.29 15.40
N THR A 220 1.47 -3.61 14.24
CA THR A 220 0.21 -3.08 13.73
C THR A 220 -0.97 -3.66 14.51
N LYS A 221 -2.18 -3.10 14.33
CA LYS A 221 -3.38 -3.65 14.98
C LYS A 221 -3.67 -5.09 14.55
N PRO A 222 -3.63 -5.45 13.25
CA PRO A 222 -3.83 -6.83 12.82
C PRO A 222 -2.78 -7.79 13.39
N GLU A 223 -1.49 -7.40 13.40
CA GLU A 223 -0.44 -8.23 14.01
C GLU A 223 -0.64 -8.42 15.52
N LEU A 224 -1.16 -7.41 16.21
CA LEU A 224 -1.49 -7.50 17.63
C LEU A 224 -2.66 -8.46 17.89
N GLU A 225 -3.66 -8.47 17.02
CA GLU A 225 -4.76 -9.44 17.06
C GLU A 225 -4.24 -10.87 16.84
N THR A 226 -3.38 -11.08 15.83
CA THR A 226 -2.69 -12.36 15.59
C THR A 226 -1.90 -12.82 16.81
N LEU A 227 -1.16 -11.91 17.46
CA LEU A 227 -0.41 -12.21 18.68
C LEU A 227 -1.34 -12.65 19.82
N ARG A 228 -2.48 -11.96 20.01
CA ARG A 228 -3.46 -12.30 21.05
C ARG A 228 -4.08 -13.67 20.79
N ALA A 229 -4.49 -13.93 19.55
CA ALA A 229 -5.06 -15.21 19.13
C ALA A 229 -4.06 -16.36 19.32
N SER A 230 -2.82 -16.18 18.88
CA SER A 230 -1.74 -17.16 19.04
C SER A 230 -1.43 -17.46 20.50
N ARG A 231 -1.39 -16.45 21.36
CA ARG A 231 -1.18 -16.64 22.81
C ARG A 231 -2.31 -17.41 23.45
N LYS A 232 -3.56 -17.07 23.11
CA LYS A 232 -4.74 -17.79 23.59
C LYS A 232 -4.69 -19.26 23.16
N PHE A 233 -4.41 -19.52 21.88
CA PHE A 233 -4.27 -20.87 21.35
C PHE A 233 -3.19 -21.67 22.09
N CYS A 234 -1.97 -21.13 22.23
CA CYS A 234 -0.88 -21.78 22.96
C CYS A 234 -1.29 -22.15 24.38
N TYR A 235 -1.90 -21.21 25.12
CA TYR A 235 -2.30 -21.44 26.50
C TYR A 235 -3.38 -22.51 26.59
N ASP A 236 -4.46 -22.39 25.82
CA ASP A 236 -5.59 -23.31 25.87
C ASP A 236 -5.16 -24.74 25.49
N GLN A 237 -4.37 -24.88 24.42
CA GLN A 237 -3.90 -26.20 23.95
C GLN A 237 -2.88 -26.83 24.88
N ASN A 238 -1.97 -26.05 25.45
CA ASN A 238 -1.01 -26.58 26.41
C ASN A 238 -1.69 -26.98 27.73
N LYS A 239 -2.71 -26.22 28.14
CA LYS A 239 -3.53 -26.55 29.31
C LYS A 239 -4.27 -27.87 29.12
N ILE A 240 -4.87 -28.08 27.95
CA ILE A 240 -5.53 -29.35 27.60
C ILE A 240 -4.53 -30.51 27.56
N ALA A 241 -3.34 -30.28 26.99
CA ALA A 241 -2.31 -31.31 26.87
C ALA A 241 -1.60 -31.63 28.20
N GLY A 242 -1.70 -30.76 29.21
CA GLY A 242 -0.90 -30.85 30.44
C GLY A 242 0.61 -30.60 30.23
N GLU A 243 1.00 -30.21 29.03
CA GLU A 243 2.39 -29.97 28.63
C GLU A 243 2.50 -28.79 27.66
N SER A 244 3.67 -28.16 27.63
CA SER A 244 4.01 -27.03 26.77
C SER A 244 4.31 -27.47 25.33
N LYS A 245 3.31 -28.06 24.68
CA LYS A 245 3.36 -28.56 23.29
C LYS A 245 3.56 -27.45 22.26
N PHE A 246 3.02 -26.26 22.51
CA PHE A 246 3.16 -25.08 21.67
C PHE A 246 3.89 -23.96 22.41
N ILE A 247 4.79 -23.28 21.71
CA ILE A 247 5.52 -22.11 22.21
C ILE A 247 5.39 -20.94 21.25
N MET A 248 5.37 -19.74 21.81
CA MET A 248 5.34 -18.51 21.02
C MET A 248 6.64 -18.36 20.21
N SER A 249 6.48 -17.93 18.96
CA SER A 249 7.57 -17.58 18.04
C SER A 249 7.20 -16.27 17.35
N ASP A 250 7.79 -15.17 17.79
CA ASP A 250 7.37 -13.80 17.44
C ASP A 250 5.88 -13.56 17.76
N ILE A 251 5.05 -13.34 16.73
CA ILE A 251 3.59 -13.16 16.86
C ILE A 251 2.79 -14.44 16.65
N ASN A 252 3.43 -15.50 16.14
CA ASN A 252 2.83 -16.80 15.88
C ASN A 252 3.24 -17.81 16.96
N TYR A 253 2.88 -19.07 16.76
CA TYR A 253 3.30 -20.18 17.58
C TYR A 253 3.95 -21.27 16.74
N LYS A 254 4.74 -22.12 17.39
CA LYS A 254 5.34 -23.32 16.81
C LYS A 254 5.25 -24.48 17.78
N VAL A 255 5.37 -25.70 17.25
CA VAL A 255 5.49 -26.90 18.07
C VAL A 255 6.81 -26.84 18.84
N ASN A 256 6.73 -27.13 20.13
CA ASN A 256 7.89 -27.23 21.00
C ASN A 256 8.56 -28.58 20.78
N SER A 257 9.86 -28.57 20.44
CA SER A 257 10.64 -29.79 20.31
C SER A 257 10.96 -30.46 21.64
N LYS A 258 10.79 -29.75 22.76
CA LYS A 258 11.03 -30.24 24.12
C LYS A 258 9.88 -29.86 25.06
N PRO A 259 8.72 -30.52 24.96
CA PRO A 259 7.59 -30.29 25.86
C PRO A 259 8.00 -30.47 27.33
N ARG A 260 7.45 -29.61 28.18
CA ARG A 260 7.60 -29.66 29.65
C ARG A 260 6.21 -29.59 30.28
N PRO A 261 6.00 -30.11 31.49
CA PRO A 261 4.74 -29.97 32.20
C PRO A 261 4.22 -28.53 32.18
N PHE A 262 2.94 -28.35 31.86
CA PHE A 262 2.29 -27.05 31.82
C PHE A 262 1.64 -26.78 33.18
N ILE A 263 2.16 -25.78 33.89
CA ILE A 263 1.71 -25.35 35.23
C ILE A 263 0.77 -24.15 35.08
#